data_AF-A0A1D1XEX4-F1
#
_entry.id   AF-A0A1D1XEX4-F1
#
_cell.length_a   1.000
_cell.length_b   1.000
_cell.length_c   1.000
_cell.angle_alpha   90.00
_cell.angle_beta   90.00
_cell.angle_gamma   90.00
#
_symmetry.space_group_name_H-M   'P 1'
#
loop_
_entity.id
_entity.type
_entity.pdbx_description
1 polymer ?
#
loop_
_entity_poly.entity_id
_entity_poly.type
_entity_poly.pdbx_seq_one_letter_code
_entity_poly.pdbx_strand_id
1 'polypeptide(L)'
;FYRRLFPSDSIHFVHSSYCLHFLSQVPPGLVGKTGIPLNKQNIYLSSTSSSAVFQSYLEQFQKDFTLFLKLRSEEVVVGGCMVLIFLGRGNAHPLNGECSHLWKLLADALTDMAFEVCQTIKGKAQFF
;
A
#
# COMPACT_ATOMS: atom_id res chain seq x y z
N PHE A 1 4.97 11.99 2.28
CA PHE A 1 6.16 12.88 2.16
C PHE A 1 6.95 12.64 0.87
N TYR A 2 6.25 12.39 -0.25
CA TYR A 2 6.84 12.13 -1.57
C TYR A 2 7.00 13.40 -2.41
N ARG A 3 7.29 14.52 -1.74
CA ARG A 3 7.57 15.84 -2.33
C ARG A 3 8.60 16.57 -1.47
N ARG A 4 9.18 17.64 -2.00
CA ARG A 4 10.05 18.53 -1.23
C ARG A 4 9.23 19.23 -0.16
N LEU A 5 9.76 19.26 1.06
CA LEU A 5 9.12 19.85 2.24
C LEU A 5 9.96 20.99 2.82
N PHE A 6 11.28 20.94 2.65
CA PHE A 6 12.20 21.90 3.24
C PHE A 6 13.19 22.45 2.20
N PRO A 7 13.82 23.60 2.47
CA PRO A 7 14.96 24.07 1.69
C PRO A 7 16.12 23.07 1.71
N SER A 8 17.06 23.22 0.77
CA SER A 8 18.28 22.41 0.76
C SER A 8 19.08 22.62 2.04
N ASP A 9 19.76 21.57 2.52
CA ASP A 9 20.72 21.66 3.62
C ASP A 9 20.17 22.37 4.87
N SER A 10 18.93 22.06 5.25
CA SER A 10 18.23 22.76 6.34
C SER A 10 17.84 21.86 7.51
N ILE A 11 17.89 20.53 7.32
CA ILE A 11 17.52 19.55 8.34
C ILE A 11 18.74 18.79 8.84
N HIS A 12 18.91 18.75 10.16
CA HIS A 12 19.96 17.98 10.82
C HIS A 12 19.56 16.53 11.07
N PHE A 13 18.26 16.30 11.32
CA PHE A 13 17.75 14.98 11.70
C PHE A 13 16.36 14.74 11.13
N VAL A 14 16.18 13.61 10.44
CA VAL A 14 14.87 13.13 9.96
C VAL A 14 14.45 11.92 10.77
N HIS A 15 13.22 11.95 11.27
CA HIS A 15 12.58 10.80 11.86
C HIS A 15 11.27 10.49 11.11
N SER A 16 11.08 9.23 10.74
CA SER A 16 9.81 8.74 10.19
C SER A 16 9.49 7.39 10.80
N SER A 17 8.30 7.27 11.39
CA SER A 17 7.86 6.05 12.07
C SER A 17 6.48 5.64 11.58
N TYR A 18 6.34 4.41 11.10
CA TYR A 18 5.09 3.83 10.60
C TYR A 18 4.40 4.64 9.48
N CYS A 19 5.18 5.30 8.61
CA CYS A 19 4.61 6.06 7.50
C CYS A 19 5.07 5.58 6.11
N LEU A 20 6.29 5.05 5.99
CA LEU A 20 6.89 4.73 4.69
C LEU A 20 6.28 3.52 3.98
N HIS A 21 5.44 2.74 4.67
CA HIS A 21 4.67 1.66 4.07
C HIS A 21 3.39 2.16 3.36
N PHE A 22 2.98 3.40 3.58
CA PHE A 22 1.89 4.03 2.80
C PHE A 22 2.43 4.53 1.47
N LEU A 23 1.88 3.98 0.39
CA LEU A 23 2.21 4.39 -0.98
C LEU A 23 1.64 5.78 -1.30
N SER A 24 2.26 6.46 -2.27
CA SER A 24 1.78 7.76 -2.75
C SER A 24 0.44 7.66 -3.48
N GLN A 25 0.16 6.49 -4.05
CA GLN A 25 -1.05 6.19 -4.81
C GLN A 25 -1.30 4.68 -4.87
N VAL A 26 -2.50 4.30 -5.31
CA VAL A 26 -2.78 2.92 -5.73
C VAL A 26 -1.84 2.56 -6.89
N PRO A 27 -1.16 1.39 -6.86
CA PRO A 27 -0.25 1.02 -7.93
C PRO A 27 -0.98 0.97 -9.28
N PRO A 28 -0.47 1.68 -10.31
CA PRO A 28 -1.16 1.80 -11.59
C PRO A 28 -1.30 0.45 -12.31
N GLY A 29 -0.39 -0.50 -12.06
CA GLY A 29 -0.44 -1.85 -12.62
C GLY A 29 -1.57 -2.73 -12.09
N LEU A 30 -2.35 -2.29 -11.09
CA LEU A 30 -3.50 -3.05 -10.57
C LEU A 30 -4.73 -3.00 -11.47
N VAL A 31 -4.77 -2.07 -12.42
CA VAL A 31 -5.79 -2.05 -13.47
C VAL A 31 -5.12 -2.55 -14.75
N GLY A 32 -5.58 -3.69 -15.26
CA GLY A 32 -5.05 -4.27 -16.49
C GLY A 32 -5.25 -3.33 -17.68
N LYS A 33 -4.53 -3.57 -18.79
CA LYS A 33 -4.64 -2.77 -20.03
C LYS A 33 -6.07 -2.67 -20.60
N THR A 34 -6.92 -3.61 -20.22
CA THR A 34 -8.34 -3.70 -20.60
C THR A 34 -9.27 -2.99 -19.62
N GLY A 35 -8.75 -2.30 -18.59
CA GLY A 35 -9.54 -1.68 -17.53
C GLY A 35 -10.00 -2.63 -16.43
N ILE A 36 -9.68 -3.93 -16.53
CA ILE A 36 -10.13 -4.95 -15.57
C ILE A 36 -9.21 -4.93 -14.34
N PRO A 37 -9.75 -4.81 -13.11
CA PRO A 37 -8.96 -4.91 -11.89
C PRO A 37 -8.31 -6.29 -11.76
N LEU A 38 -7.01 -6.31 -11.45
CA LEU A 38 -6.23 -7.53 -11.24
C LEU A 38 -6.39 -8.08 -9.82
N ASN A 39 -6.57 -7.22 -8.82
CA ASN A 39 -6.70 -7.63 -7.42
C ASN A 39 -8.18 -7.84 -7.03
N LYS A 40 -8.87 -8.74 -7.74
CA LYS A 40 -10.30 -9.00 -7.49
C LYS A 40 -10.52 -9.50 -6.06
N GLN A 41 -11.61 -9.03 -5.43
CA GLN A 41 -12.05 -9.43 -4.09
C GLN A 41 -11.04 -9.16 -2.96
N ASN A 42 -9.98 -8.40 -3.23
CA ASN A 42 -8.95 -8.07 -2.26
C ASN A 42 -8.68 -6.58 -2.30
N ILE A 43 -8.45 -5.98 -1.13
CA ILE A 43 -8.13 -4.55 -1.01
C ILE A 43 -6.62 -4.30 -0.90
N TYR A 44 -5.84 -5.36 -0.71
CA TYR A 44 -4.37 -5.35 -0.64
C TYR A 44 -3.82 -6.70 -1.13
N LEU A 45 -2.51 -6.94 -0.95
CA LEU A 45 -1.87 -8.22 -1.21
C LEU A 45 -2.50 -9.35 -0.37
N SER A 46 -2.82 -10.46 -1.03
CA SER A 46 -3.47 -11.64 -0.45
C SER A 46 -2.91 -12.93 -1.06
N SER A 47 -3.19 -14.08 -0.44
CA SER A 47 -2.82 -15.41 -0.97
C SER A 47 -3.41 -15.71 -2.33
N THR A 48 -4.49 -15.03 -2.69
CA THR A 48 -5.15 -15.14 -4.00
C THR A 48 -4.63 -14.12 -5.02
N SER A 49 -3.75 -13.19 -4.62
CA SER A 49 -3.19 -12.19 -5.53
C SER A 49 -2.24 -12.84 -6.54
N SER A 50 -2.32 -12.42 -7.79
CA SER A 50 -1.40 -12.87 -8.83
C SER A 50 -0.02 -12.23 -8.69
N SER A 51 1.00 -12.82 -9.33
CA SER A 51 2.36 -12.25 -9.37
C SER A 51 2.38 -10.81 -9.90
N ALA A 52 1.50 -10.48 -10.86
CA ALA A 52 1.36 -9.12 -11.40
C ALA A 52 0.91 -8.10 -10.33
N VAL A 53 0.05 -8.52 -9.39
CA VAL A 53 -0.37 -7.66 -8.27
C VAL A 53 0.80 -7.41 -7.34
N PHE A 54 1.55 -8.46 -6.94
CA PHE A 54 2.74 -8.31 -6.11
C PHE A 54 3.78 -7.38 -6.75
N GLN A 55 4.06 -7.59 -8.04
CA GLN A 55 5.01 -6.79 -8.78
C GLN A 55 4.58 -5.32 -8.84
N SER A 56 3.30 -5.05 -9.07
CA SER A 56 2.78 -3.68 -9.11
C SER A 56 2.98 -2.93 -7.78
N TYR A 57 2.70 -3.59 -6.65
CA TYR A 57 2.95 -3.01 -5.32
C TYR A 57 4.45 -2.78 -5.06
N LEU A 58 5.30 -3.72 -5.46
CA LEU A 58 6.75 -3.60 -5.31
C LEU A 58 7.30 -2.40 -6.10
N GLU A 59 6.92 -2.28 -7.37
CA GLU A 59 7.35 -1.18 -8.24
C GLU A 59 6.92 0.18 -7.70
N GLN A 60 5.68 0.28 -7.22
CA GLN A 60 5.17 1.51 -6.62
C GLN A 60 5.93 1.86 -5.33
N PHE A 61 6.19 0.87 -4.45
CA PHE A 61 6.99 1.08 -3.24
C PHE A 61 8.42 1.53 -3.57
N GLN A 62 9.09 0.87 -4.52
CA GLN A 62 10.45 1.22 -4.93
C GLN A 62 10.51 2.64 -5.49
N LYS A 63 9.55 3.03 -6.33
CA LYS A 63 9.43 4.39 -6.86
C LYS A 63 9.26 5.40 -5.74
N ASP A 64 8.32 5.17 -4.84
CA ASP A 64 7.98 6.08 -3.75
C ASP A 64 9.13 6.22 -2.74
N PHE A 65 9.72 5.10 -2.33
CA PHE A 65 10.82 5.08 -1.37
C PHE A 65 12.09 5.72 -1.94
N THR A 66 12.43 5.44 -3.20
CA THR A 66 13.56 6.10 -3.89
C THR A 66 13.34 7.60 -3.99
N LEU A 67 12.12 8.04 -4.36
CA LEU A 67 11.77 9.46 -4.41
C LEU A 67 11.87 10.11 -3.03
N PHE A 68 11.37 9.45 -1.97
CA PHE A 68 11.53 9.92 -0.60
C PHE A 68 13.00 10.13 -0.25
N LEU A 69 13.85 9.11 -0.44
CA LEU A 69 15.27 9.20 -0.10
C LEU A 69 15.97 10.31 -0.88
N LYS A 70 15.69 10.44 -2.18
CA LYS A 70 16.23 11.54 -3.01
C LYS A 70 15.88 12.90 -2.41
N LEU A 71 14.59 13.13 -2.14
CA LEU A 71 14.12 14.39 -1.60
C LEU A 71 14.70 14.69 -0.21
N ARG A 72 14.79 13.68 0.66
CA ARG A 72 15.40 13.86 1.98
C ARG A 72 16.90 14.11 1.91
N SER A 73 17.61 13.48 0.97
CA SER A 73 19.05 13.73 0.79
C SER A 73 19.38 15.15 0.35
N GLU A 74 18.46 15.83 -0.35
CA GLU A 74 18.63 17.24 -0.70
C GLU A 74 18.38 18.18 0.49
N GLU A 75 17.54 17.76 1.43
CA GLU A 75 17.10 18.58 2.57
C GLU A 75 18.00 18.42 3.80
N VAL A 76 18.64 17.26 3.94
CA VAL A 76 19.51 16.91 5.07
C VAL A 76 20.90 17.48 4.87
N VAL A 77 21.41 18.19 5.88
CA VAL A 77 22.77 18.76 5.89
C VAL A 77 23.84 17.68 5.78
N VAL A 78 25.03 18.05 5.31
CA VAL A 78 26.21 17.17 5.37
C VAL A 78 26.45 16.72 6.83
N GLY A 79 26.51 15.41 7.05
CA GLY A 79 26.66 14.81 8.38
C GLY A 79 25.35 14.65 9.16
N GLY A 80 24.21 15.08 8.61
CA GLY A 80 22.89 14.85 9.18
C GLY A 80 22.49 13.36 9.13
N CYS A 81 21.48 13.00 9.93
CA CYS A 81 21.06 11.61 10.12
C CYS A 81 19.58 11.39 9.80
N MET A 82 19.25 10.18 9.38
CA MET A 82 17.85 9.74 9.21
C MET A 82 17.61 8.44 9.97
N VAL A 83 16.53 8.39 10.75
CA VAL A 83 16.02 7.19 11.40
C VAL A 83 14.64 6.87 10.83
N LEU A 84 14.53 5.72 10.17
CA LEU A 84 13.33 5.29 9.48
C LEU A 84 12.84 3.97 10.07
N ILE A 85 11.63 3.98 10.61
CA ILE A 85 10.96 2.82 11.20
C ILE A 85 9.67 2.60 10.42
N PHE A 86 9.49 1.44 9.82
CA PHE A 86 8.27 1.10 9.11
C PHE A 86 8.06 -0.40 9.05
N LEU A 87 6.81 -0.78 8.81
CA LEU A 87 6.41 -2.17 8.71
C LEU A 87 7.09 -2.82 7.50
N GLY A 88 7.95 -3.79 7.79
CA GLY A 88 8.58 -4.66 6.82
C GLY A 88 7.98 -6.06 6.86
N ARG A 89 8.70 -7.02 6.30
CA ARG A 89 8.39 -8.44 6.43
C ARG A 89 9.67 -9.21 6.75
N GLY A 90 9.59 -10.19 7.63
CA GLY A 90 10.74 -11.02 8.01
C GLY A 90 11.06 -12.16 7.03
N ASN A 91 10.13 -12.47 6.12
CA ASN A 91 10.13 -13.69 5.32
C ASN A 91 10.06 -13.34 3.82
N ALA A 92 10.60 -14.23 2.98
CA ALA A 92 10.53 -14.05 1.52
C ALA A 92 9.09 -14.04 0.98
N HIS A 93 8.15 -14.75 1.64
CA HIS A 93 6.76 -14.79 1.20
C HIS A 93 6.05 -13.46 1.52
N PRO A 94 5.52 -12.75 0.51
CA PRO A 94 4.94 -11.41 0.69
C PRO A 94 3.62 -11.35 1.49
N LEU A 95 3.21 -12.45 2.11
CA LEU A 95 1.96 -12.57 2.88
C LEU A 95 2.18 -12.73 4.38
N ASN A 96 3.43 -12.83 4.83
CA ASN A 96 3.79 -13.08 6.23
C ASN A 96 4.17 -11.79 6.96
N GLY A 97 3.68 -10.63 6.51
CA GLY A 97 3.95 -9.34 7.16
C GLY A 97 2.76 -8.90 8.01
N GLU A 98 3.00 -8.16 9.09
CA GLU A 98 1.94 -7.72 10.01
C GLU A 98 0.82 -6.92 9.30
N CYS A 99 1.16 -6.15 8.27
CA CYS A 99 0.17 -5.45 7.43
C CYS A 99 -0.79 -6.40 6.69
N SER A 100 -0.33 -7.55 6.18
CA SER A 100 -1.18 -8.40 5.33
C SER A 100 -2.35 -8.97 6.12
N HIS A 101 -2.15 -9.29 7.40
CA HIS A 101 -3.19 -9.80 8.28
C HIS A 101 -4.30 -8.77 8.52
N LEU A 102 -3.94 -7.52 8.80
CA LEU A 102 -4.92 -6.44 9.00
C LEU A 102 -5.75 -6.21 7.74
N TRP A 103 -5.10 -6.11 6.57
CA TRP A 103 -5.80 -5.90 5.30
C TRP A 103 -6.67 -7.08 4.90
N LYS A 104 -6.26 -8.31 5.25
CA LYS A 104 -7.09 -9.51 5.04
C LYS A 104 -8.38 -9.44 5.86
N LEU A 105 -8.28 -9.19 7.17
CA LEU A 105 -9.46 -9.10 8.03
C LEU A 105 -10.44 -8.01 7.55
N LEU A 106 -9.90 -6.88 7.09
CA LEU A 106 -10.72 -5.81 6.53
C LEU A 106 -11.36 -6.22 5.19
N ALA A 107 -10.66 -6.96 4.33
CA ALA A 107 -11.21 -7.48 3.08
C ALA A 107 -12.34 -8.49 3.33
N ASP A 108 -12.17 -9.37 4.32
CA ASP A 108 -13.17 -10.36 4.72
C ASP A 108 -14.43 -9.62 5.24
N ALA A 109 -14.29 -8.65 6.15
CA ALA A 109 -15.40 -7.86 6.65
C ALA A 109 -16.15 -7.09 5.54
N LEU A 110 -15.43 -6.50 4.58
CA LEU A 110 -16.04 -5.84 3.42
C LEU A 110 -16.79 -6.83 2.52
N THR A 111 -16.28 -8.05 2.38
CA THR A 111 -16.91 -9.11 1.59
C THR A 111 -18.20 -9.57 2.25
N ASP A 112 -18.20 -9.76 3.57
CA ASP A 112 -19.38 -10.14 4.35
C ASP A 112 -20.47 -9.07 4.25
N MET A 113 -20.12 -7.79 4.45
CA MET A 113 -21.06 -6.68 4.29
C MET A 113 -21.65 -6.60 2.87
N ALA A 114 -20.83 -6.81 1.83
CA ALA A 114 -21.31 -6.82 0.46
C ALA A 114 -22.26 -8.00 0.19
N PHE A 115 -21.97 -9.17 0.76
CA PHE A 115 -22.81 -10.35 0.64
C PHE A 115 -24.18 -10.16 1.29
N GLU A 116 -24.24 -9.62 2.52
CA GLU A 116 -25.50 -9.35 3.23
C GLU A 116 -26.43 -8.40 2.45
N VAL A 117 -25.87 -7.33 1.89
CA VAL A 117 -26.63 -6.38 1.08
C VAL A 117 -27.16 -7.05 -0.19
N CYS A 118 -26.35 -7.84 -0.88
CA CYS A 118 -26.79 -8.58 -2.07
C CYS A 118 -27.91 -9.58 -1.78
N GLN A 119 -27.86 -10.29 -0.65
CA GLN A 119 -28.95 -11.19 -0.25
C GLN A 119 -30.22 -10.44 0.08
N THR A 120 -30.12 -9.31 0.78
CA THR A 120 -31.27 -8.45 1.10
C THR A 120 -31.97 -7.92 -0.15
N ILE A 121 -31.20 -7.50 -1.16
CA ILE A 121 -31.75 -7.03 -2.45
C ILE A 121 -32.41 -8.17 -3.22
N LYS A 122 -31.76 -9.35 -3.31
CA LYS A 122 -32.32 -10.53 -3.98
C LYS A 122 -33.59 -11.05 -3.30
N GLY A 123 -33.61 -11.05 -1.98
CA GLY A 123 -34.78 -11.40 -1.19
C GLY A 123 -35.96 -10.47 -1.47
N LYS A 124 -35.73 -9.15 -1.56
CA LYS A 124 -36.78 -8.18 -1.92
C LYS A 124 -37.27 -8.33 -3.37
N ALA A 125 -36.41 -8.71 -4.31
CA ALA A 125 -36.79 -8.91 -5.72
C ALA A 125 -37.62 -10.18 -5.96
N GLN A 126 -37.63 -11.15 -5.04
CA GLN A 126 -38.49 -12.34 -5.12
C GLN A 126 -39.93 -12.10 -4.62
N PHE A 127 -40.21 -10.93 -4.05
CA PHE A 127 -41.55 -10.53 -3.58
C PHE A 127 -42.25 -9.54 -4.51
N PHE A 128 -41.74 -9.34 -5.74
CA PHE A 128 -42.38 -8.57 -6.82
C PHE A 128 -42.55 -9.44 -8.06
#